data_AF-A0A7W0ZQL5-F1
#
_entry.id   AF-A0A7W0ZQL5-F1
#
_cell.length_a   1.000
_cell.length_b   1.000
_cell.length_c   1.000
_cell.angle_alpha   90.00
_cell.angle_beta   90.00
_cell.angle_gamma   90.00
#
_symmetry.space_group_name_H-M   'P 1'
#
loop_
_entity.id
_entity.type
_entity.pdbx_description
1 polymer ?
#
loop_
_entity_poly.entity_id
_entity_poly.type
_entity_poly.pdbx_seq_one_letter_code
_entity_poly.pdbx_strand_id
1 'polypeptide(L)' 'MPSPALVAQLFEGPLDIVGDVHGELDVLHDLMERLGYDRAGNHPDKRRLVFLGDLCDRGPDSPG' A
#
# COMPACT_ATOMS: atom_id res chain seq x y z
N MET A 1 -4.58 -13.62 23.72
CA MET A 1 -3.43 -13.07 22.97
C MET A 1 -3.22 -11.65 23.44
N PRO A 2 -1.99 -11.18 23.72
CA PRO A 2 -1.79 -9.78 24.08
C PRO A 2 -2.29 -8.89 22.93
N SER A 3 -2.97 -7.80 23.27
CA SER A 3 -3.29 -6.76 22.29
C SER A 3 -1.99 -6.29 21.65
N PRO A 4 -1.93 -6.15 20.31
CA PRO A 4 -0.79 -5.47 19.70
C PRO A 4 -0.66 -4.07 20.31
N ALA A 5 0.58 -3.66 20.55
CA ALA A 5 0.87 -2.31 21.01
C ALA A 5 0.36 -1.30 19.96
N LEU A 6 -0.29 -0.22 20.41
CA LEU A 6 -0.80 0.85 19.54
C LEU A 6 0.33 1.58 18.79
N VAL A 7 1.55 1.51 19.32
CA VAL A 7 2.76 2.09 18.73
C VAL A 7 3.81 1.00 18.65
N ALA A 8 4.40 0.83 17.47
CA ALA A 8 5.47 -0.13 17.20
C ALA A 8 6.51 0.51 16.28
N GLN A 9 7.73 -0.02 16.34
CA GLN A 9 8.77 0.35 15.38
C GLN A 9 8.42 -0.23 14.01
N LEU A 10 8.53 0.61 12.98
CA LEU A 10 8.41 0.15 11.61
C LEU A 10 9.67 -0.61 11.19
N PHE A 11 9.53 -1.36 10.10
CA PHE A 11 10.63 -2.02 9.43
C PHE A 11 11.69 -1.01 8.95
N GLU A 12 12.93 -1.46 8.85
CA GLU A 12 14.04 -0.62 8.40
C GLU A 12 13.98 -0.35 6.89
N GLY A 13 14.50 0.80 6.48
CA GLY A 13 14.63 1.20 5.08
C GLY A 13 13.62 2.26 4.62
N PRO A 14 13.69 2.65 3.33
CA PRO A 14 12.85 3.69 2.75
C PRO A 14 11.39 3.23 2.57
N LEU A 15 10.47 4.18 2.77
CA LEU A 15 9.02 3.98 2.72
C LEU A 15 8.39 4.81 1.60
N ASP A 16 7.38 4.23 0.95
CA ASP A 16 6.41 4.95 0.14
C ASP A 16 5.05 4.85 0.82
N ILE A 17 4.52 5.99 1.25
CA ILE A 17 3.26 6.05 2.01
C ILE A 17 2.15 6.51 1.08
N VAL A 18 1.14 5.67 0.91
CA VAL A 18 -0.02 5.91 0.04
C VAL A 18 -1.27 6.04 0.91
N GLY A 19 -2.05 7.08 0.64
CA GLY A 19 -3.36 7.30 1.27
C GLY A 19 -4.46 6.44 0.64
N ASP A 20 -5.68 6.95 0.70
CA ASP A 20 -6.88 6.27 0.24
C ASP A 20 -6.78 5.82 -1.23
N VAL A 21 -7.16 4.56 -1.48
CA VAL A 21 -7.21 3.98 -2.82
C VAL A 21 -8.65 3.87 -3.31
N HIS A 22 -9.60 3.55 -2.43
CA HIS A 22 -11.03 3.44 -2.73
C HIS A 22 -11.35 2.56 -3.95
N GLY A 23 -10.70 1.40 -4.08
CA GLY A 23 -10.98 0.46 -5.17
C GLY A 23 -10.62 0.95 -6.58
N GLU A 24 -9.78 1.99 -6.72
CA GLU A 24 -9.26 2.48 -8.00
C GLU A 24 -8.00 1.68 -8.41
N LEU A 25 -8.18 0.43 -8.84
CA LEU A 25 -7.08 -0.51 -9.05
C LEU A 25 -6.13 -0.08 -10.18
N ASP A 26 -6.68 0.43 -11.28
CA ASP A 26 -5.87 0.91 -12.42
C ASP A 26 -4.97 2.09 -12.02
N VAL A 27 -5.51 3.04 -11.25
CA VAL A 27 -4.75 4.19 -10.75
C VAL A 27 -3.65 3.74 -9.77
N LEU A 28 -3.96 2.75 -8.93
CA LEU A 28 -2.96 2.16 -8.04
C LEU A 28 -1.84 1.47 -8.84
N HIS A 29 -2.17 0.72 -9.88
CA HIS A 29 -1.18 0.07 -10.74
C HIS A 29 -0.27 1.08 -11.46
N ASP A 30 -0.85 2.15 -12.01
CA ASP A 30 -0.11 3.25 -12.62
C ASP A 30 0.84 3.92 -11.62
N LEU A 31 0.39 4.13 -10.38
CA LEU A 31 1.23 4.67 -9.30
C LEU A 31 2.39 3.72 -8.97
N MET A 32 2.11 2.43 -8.82
CA MET A 32 3.11 1.40 -8.52
C MET A 32 4.18 1.35 -9.62
N GLU A 33 3.78 1.37 -10.89
CA GLU A 33 4.71 1.39 -12.03
C GLU A 33 5.59 2.65 -12.01
N ARG A 34 5.00 3.83 -11.79
CA ARG A 34 5.75 5.10 -11.70
C ARG A 34 6.75 5.12 -10.56
N LEU A 35 6.42 4.45 -9.45
CA LEU A 35 7.30 4.33 -8.30
C LEU A 35 8.36 3.23 -8.47
N GLY A 36 8.29 2.40 -9.51
CA GLY A 36 9.25 1.34 -9.80
C GLY A 36 8.92 -0.01 -9.15
N TYR A 37 7.69 -0.22 -8.70
CA TYR A 37 7.22 -1.49 -8.15
C TYR A 37 6.75 -2.43 -9.27
N ASP A 38 6.97 -3.72 -9.09
CA ASP A 38 6.33 -4.75 -9.90
C ASP A 38 4.87 -4.99 -9.47
N ARG A 39 4.13 -5.82 -10.22
CA ARG A 39 2.73 -6.17 -9.89
C ARG A 39 2.57 -6.93 -8.57
N ALA A 40 3.64 -7.50 -8.03
CA ALA A 40 3.65 -8.15 -6.73
C ALA A 40 4.00 -7.17 -5.59
N GLY A 41 4.30 -5.91 -5.90
CA GLY A 41 4.67 -4.89 -4.92
C GLY A 41 6.14 -4.96 -4.47
N ASN A 42 7.03 -5.56 -5.26
CA ASN A 42 8.46 -5.54 -4.99
C ASN A 42 9.13 -4.34 -5.67
N HIS A 43 10.05 -3.68 -4.96
CA HIS A 43 10.91 -2.63 -5.50
C HIS A 43 12.38 -3.09 -5.48
N PRO A 44 13.19 -2.85 -6.55
CA PRO A 44 14.59 -3.28 -6.61
C PRO A 44 15.45 -2.73 -5.45
N ASP A 45 15.19 -1.48 -5.03
CA ASP A 45 15.87 -0.85 -3.89
C ASP A 45 15.30 -1.26 -2.51
N LYS A 46 14.47 -2.30 -2.45
CA LYS A 46 13.83 -2.79 -1.20
C LYS A 46 13.02 -1.74 -0.44
N ARG A 47 12.52 -0.72 -1.15
CA ARG A 47 11.47 0.18 -0.62
C ARG A 47 10.22 -0.63 -0.31
N ARG A 48 9.45 -0.19 0.66
CA ARG A 48 8.14 -0.77 0.92
C ARG A 48 7.03 0.24 0.74
N LEU A 49 6.01 -0.21 0.02
CA LEU A 49 4.74 0.46 -0.12
C LEU A 49 3.90 0.23 1.14
N VAL A 50 3.42 1.31 1.76
CA VAL A 50 2.61 1.31 2.99
C VAL A 50 1.32 2.05 2.72
N PHE A 51 0.19 1.38 2.93
CA PHE A 51 -1.14 1.97 2.80
C PHE A 51 -1.67 2.43 4.15
N LEU A 52 -2.27 3.61 4.20
CA LEU A 52 -2.82 4.18 5.43
C LEU A 52 -4.22 3.67 5.77
N GLY A 53 -4.93 3.08 4.81
CA GLY A 53 -6.31 2.61 4.99
C GLY A 53 -7.11 2.72 3.69
N ASP A 54 -8.43 2.50 3.79
CA ASP A 54 -9.42 2.73 2.72
C ASP A 54 -8.98 2.22 1.33
N LEU A 55 -8.55 0.95 1.32
CA LEU A 55 -8.21 0.23 0.11
C LEU A 55 -9.44 -0.08 -0.75
N CYS A 56 -10.54 -0.42 -0.07
CA CYS A 56 -11.82 -0.80 -0.65
C CYS A 56 -12.87 0.27 -0.32
N ASP A 57 -14.04 0.13 -0.94
CA ASP A 57 -15.22 1.01 -0.90
C ASP A 57 -15.20 2.08 -2.00
N ARG A 58 -16.41 2.37 -2.52
CA ARG A 58 -16.75 3.42 -3.50
C ARG A 58 -16.22 3.23 -4.93
N GLY A 59 -15.09 2.57 -5.14
CA GLY A 59 -14.53 2.33 -6.47
C GLY A 59 -15.04 1.06 -7.16
N PRO A 60 -14.79 0.98 -8.48
CA PRO A 60 -15.32 -0.07 -9.36
C PRO A 60 -14.82 -1.48 -9.03
N ASP A 61 -13.63 -1.61 -8.43
CA ASP A 61 -13.00 -2.91 -8.12
C ASP A 61 -13.12 -3.33 -6.65
N SER A 62 -13.99 -2.65 -5.87
CA SER A 62 -14.24 -3.05 -4.48
C SER A 62 -14.92 -4.44 -4.44
N PRO A 63 -14.45 -5.38 -3.60
CA PRO A 63 -15.15 -6.66 -3.40
C PRO A 63 -16.56 -6.41 -2.86
N GLY A 64 -17.58 -6.93 -3.54
CA GLY A 64 -18.97 -6.91 -3.11
C GLY A 64 -19.33 -8.07 -2.19
#